data_AF-A0A521ZFN7-F1
#
_entry.id   AF-A0A521ZFN7-F1
#
_cell.length_a   1.000
_cell.length_b   1.000
_cell.length_c   1.000
_cell.angle_alpha   90.00
_cell.angle_beta   90.00
_cell.angle_gamma   90.00
#
_symmetry.space_group_name_H-M   'P 1'
#
loop_
_entity.id
_entity.type
_entity.pdbx_description
1 polymer ?
#
loop_
_entity_poly.entity_id
_entity_poly.type
_entity_poly.pdbx_seq_one_letter_code
_entity_poly.pdbx_strand_id
1 'polypeptide(L)'
;MIGTIRKHSTALWLVVIVATVLSFVVWGTRTGNQGSGSGGNVSLGTIEGQTISRDDYAAAQREVYLRYFFNNGTWPDAADARRTGFDVERETYFRIMLVRKAAALEVHVGEDAVALMASQVMRSLNRGQPVPLDAFEAQVLRPKGLTPADFQRFVRNDLGIQQLINLAGLSGRLVTPQEVREIYERENEERSVQAVFFSLSNHLNAVAATPELIAQFYTNQLANYRIPERVQVSYVKFGLSNYLAQAEQELA
;
A
#
# COMPACT_ATOMS: atom_id res chain seq x y z
N MET A 1 -49.54 38.83 58.41
CA MET A 1 -49.33 39.67 57.21
C MET A 1 -48.36 38.96 56.24
N ILE A 2 -48.83 38.03 55.40
CA ILE A 2 -47.96 37.32 54.41
C ILE A 2 -48.75 37.07 53.10
N GLY A 3 -49.46 38.09 52.60
CA GLY A 3 -50.46 37.94 51.53
C GLY A 3 -50.13 38.59 50.18
N THR A 4 -49.01 39.29 50.02
CA THR A 4 -48.79 40.14 48.82
C THR A 4 -47.53 39.83 48.02
N ILE A 5 -46.68 38.88 48.43
CA ILE A 5 -45.45 38.54 47.70
C ILE A 5 -45.67 37.49 46.58
N ARG A 6 -46.82 36.80 46.54
CA ARG A 6 -47.10 35.75 45.54
C ARG A 6 -47.66 36.24 44.20
N LYS A 7 -48.00 37.53 44.04
CA LYS A 7 -48.64 38.03 42.80
C LYS A 7 -47.67 38.61 41.77
N HIS A 8 -46.44 38.94 42.17
CA HIS A 8 -45.39 39.41 41.26
C HIS A 8 -44.21 38.42 41.10
N SER A 9 -44.20 37.29 41.81
CA SER A 9 -43.14 36.29 41.66
C SER A 9 -43.13 35.65 40.27
N THR A 10 -44.29 35.41 39.67
CA THR A 10 -44.40 34.92 38.28
C THR A 10 -43.89 35.93 37.25
N ALA A 11 -44.11 37.23 37.48
CA ALA A 11 -43.61 38.28 36.59
C ALA A 11 -42.07 38.43 36.70
N LEU A 12 -41.52 38.36 37.91
CA LEU A 12 -40.07 38.37 38.13
C LEU A 12 -39.40 37.14 37.52
N TRP A 13 -39.98 35.95 37.70
CA TRP A 13 -39.46 34.71 37.11
C TRP A 13 -39.53 34.71 35.58
N LEU A 14 -40.57 35.29 34.98
CA LEU A 14 -40.69 35.39 33.52
C LEU A 14 -39.59 36.29 32.93
N VAL A 15 -39.27 37.41 33.58
CA VAL A 15 -38.15 38.29 33.17
C VAL A 15 -36.81 37.57 33.27
N VAL A 16 -36.58 36.83 34.36
CA VAL A 16 -35.32 36.07 34.55
C VAL A 16 -35.19 34.95 33.50
N ILE A 17 -36.25 34.19 33.25
CA ILE A 17 -36.23 33.11 32.24
C ILE A 17 -35.98 33.66 30.83
N VAL A 18 -36.65 34.75 30.46
CA VAL A 18 -36.45 35.39 29.14
C VAL A 18 -35.01 35.91 29.00
N ALA A 19 -34.44 36.51 30.05
CA ALA A 19 -33.05 36.96 30.05
C ALA A 19 -32.05 35.78 29.93
N THR A 20 -32.30 34.67 30.61
CA THR A 20 -31.47 33.45 30.50
C THR A 20 -31.55 32.85 29.11
N VAL A 21 -32.74 32.72 28.53
CA VAL A 21 -32.92 32.19 27.17
C VAL A 21 -32.24 33.08 26.13
N LEU A 22 -32.36 34.40 26.24
CA LEU A 22 -31.65 35.34 25.35
C LEU A 22 -30.12 35.23 25.51
N SER A 23 -29.61 35.03 26.73
CA SER A 23 -28.18 34.78 26.96
C SER A 23 -27.73 33.48 26.30
N PHE A 24 -28.51 32.40 26.38
CA PHE A 24 -28.20 31.12 25.73
C PHE A 24 -28.35 31.18 24.21
N VAL A 25 -29.24 32.01 23.67
CA VAL A 25 -29.35 32.21 22.22
C VAL A 25 -28.16 33.03 21.73
N VAL A 26 -27.83 34.17 22.36
CA VAL A 26 -26.71 35.04 21.93
C VAL A 26 -25.35 34.36 22.11
N TRP A 27 -25.17 33.53 23.15
CA TRP A 27 -23.91 32.82 23.40
C TRP A 27 -23.89 31.43 22.76
N GLY A 28 -25.01 30.70 22.77
CA GLY A 28 -25.14 29.35 22.22
C GLY A 28 -25.08 29.32 20.68
N THR A 29 -25.54 30.37 19.99
CA THR A 29 -25.33 30.52 18.53
C THR A 29 -23.94 31.05 18.18
N ARG A 30 -23.13 31.47 19.17
CA ARG A 30 -21.70 31.77 18.99
C ARG A 30 -20.79 30.58 19.32
N THR A 31 -21.37 29.42 19.60
CA THR A 31 -20.66 28.13 19.68
C THR A 31 -20.68 27.35 18.36
N GLY A 32 -20.74 28.07 17.25
CA GLY A 32 -20.35 27.57 15.94
C GLY A 32 -18.94 28.06 15.62
N ASN A 33 -17.96 27.16 15.68
CA ASN A 33 -16.66 27.32 15.02
C ASN A 33 -15.70 28.40 15.56
N GLN A 34 -15.45 28.41 16.88
CA GLN A 34 -14.22 28.98 17.45
C GLN A 34 -13.32 27.85 17.95
N GLY A 35 -12.73 27.13 17.00
CA GLY A 35 -11.66 26.16 17.20
C GLY A 35 -10.46 26.55 16.37
N SER A 36 -9.78 27.65 16.71
CA SER A 36 -8.48 28.01 16.11
C SER A 36 -7.67 28.91 17.03
N GLY A 37 -7.51 28.46 18.28
CA GLY A 37 -6.50 28.97 19.19
C GLY A 37 -5.59 27.82 19.63
N SER A 38 -4.34 27.84 19.19
CA SER A 38 -3.24 26.95 19.64
C SER A 38 -3.16 25.54 19.01
N GLY A 39 -3.22 25.47 17.69
CA GLY A 39 -2.46 24.45 16.96
C GLY A 39 -1.09 25.03 16.65
N GLY A 40 -0.21 25.10 17.65
CA GLY A 40 1.18 25.51 17.40
C GLY A 40 1.70 24.69 16.22
N ASN A 41 2.37 25.34 15.26
CA ASN A 41 3.21 24.67 14.28
C ASN A 41 4.27 23.90 15.06
N VAL A 42 3.93 22.70 15.52
CA VAL A 42 4.86 21.77 16.13
C VAL A 42 5.73 21.33 14.98
N SER A 43 6.90 21.96 14.88
CA SER A 43 7.94 21.59 13.93
C SER A 43 8.39 20.19 14.28
N LEU A 44 8.16 19.24 13.37
CA LEU A 44 8.56 17.83 13.53
C LEU A 44 10.01 17.61 13.05
N GLY A 45 10.86 18.61 13.26
CA GLY A 45 12.25 18.63 12.78
C GLY A 45 12.44 19.39 11.46
N THR A 46 13.64 19.26 10.91
CA THR A 46 14.05 19.94 9.67
C THR A 46 14.70 18.95 8.72
N ILE A 47 14.37 19.04 7.43
CA ILE A 47 15.03 18.33 6.34
C ILE A 47 15.48 19.39 5.33
N GLU A 48 16.77 19.39 4.98
CA GLU A 48 17.37 20.36 4.06
C GLU A 48 17.12 21.84 4.45
N GLY A 49 17.12 22.13 5.76
CA GLY A 49 16.91 23.49 6.29
C GLY A 49 15.44 23.97 6.29
N GLN A 50 14.51 23.17 5.78
CA GLN A 50 13.07 23.45 5.81
C GLN A 50 12.39 22.68 6.95
N THR A 51 11.61 23.38 7.77
CA THR A 51 10.80 22.76 8.83
C THR A 51 9.76 21.80 8.26
N ILE A 52 9.52 20.70 8.96
CA ILE A 52 8.45 19.76 8.62
C ILE A 52 7.22 20.18 9.41
N SER A 53 6.17 20.61 8.70
CA SER A 53 4.89 20.90 9.33
C SER A 53 4.17 19.60 9.72
N ARG A 54 3.24 19.69 10.68
CA ARG A 54 2.39 18.56 11.04
C ARG A 54 1.58 18.05 9.84
N ASP A 55 1.13 18.96 8.97
CA ASP A 55 0.33 18.61 7.80
C ASP A 55 1.15 17.87 6.75
N ASP A 56 2.40 18.30 6.51
CA ASP A 56 3.33 17.61 5.61
C ASP A 56 3.61 16.19 6.11
N TYR A 57 3.88 16.06 7.41
CA TYR A 57 4.12 14.76 8.02
C TYR A 57 2.90 13.85 7.90
N ALA A 58 1.71 14.36 8.23
CA ALA A 58 0.48 13.58 8.12
C ALA A 58 0.18 13.18 6.67
N ALA A 59 0.41 14.08 5.71
CA ALA A 59 0.24 13.79 4.28
C ALA A 59 1.20 12.71 3.79
N ALA A 60 2.48 12.80 4.17
CA ALA A 60 3.49 11.80 3.83
C ALA A 60 3.24 10.46 4.53
N GLN A 61 2.78 10.47 5.77
CA GLN A 61 2.42 9.26 6.50
C GLN A 61 1.29 8.50 5.79
N ARG A 62 0.23 9.21 5.34
CA ARG A 62 -0.84 8.61 4.52
C ARG A 62 -0.30 7.95 3.25
N GLU A 63 0.68 8.55 2.59
CA GLU A 63 1.33 7.97 1.42
C GLU A 63 2.15 6.72 1.74
N VAL A 64 2.86 6.71 2.88
CA VAL A 64 3.62 5.54 3.35
C VAL A 64 2.67 4.36 3.63
N TYR A 65 1.50 4.63 4.21
CA TYR A 65 0.47 3.61 4.41
C TYR A 65 -0.03 3.03 3.10
N LEU A 66 -0.34 3.88 2.12
CA LEU A 66 -0.74 3.44 0.77
C LEU A 66 0.36 2.62 0.10
N ARG A 67 1.60 3.08 0.12
CA ARG A 67 2.75 2.37 -0.44
C ARG A 67 2.90 0.98 0.17
N TYR A 68 2.81 0.89 1.50
CA TYR A 68 2.91 -0.39 2.18
C TYR A 68 1.76 -1.32 1.79
N PHE A 69 0.52 -0.80 1.73
CA PHE A 69 -0.66 -1.55 1.30
C PHE A 69 -0.53 -2.09 -0.12
N PHE A 70 -0.12 -1.27 -1.09
CA PHE A 70 0.04 -1.73 -2.48
C PHE A 70 1.16 -2.75 -2.66
N ASN A 71 2.21 -2.69 -1.83
CA ASN A 71 3.33 -3.64 -1.91
C ASN A 71 3.07 -4.95 -1.17
N ASN A 72 2.38 -4.91 -0.03
CA ASN A 72 2.24 -6.06 0.87
C ASN A 72 0.81 -6.62 0.93
N GLY A 73 -0.19 -5.89 0.44
CA GLY A 73 -1.61 -6.24 0.54
C GLY A 73 -2.23 -6.05 1.93
N THR A 74 -1.46 -5.62 2.92
CA THR A 74 -1.90 -5.39 4.31
C THR A 74 -1.51 -3.99 4.77
N TRP A 75 -2.08 -3.53 5.90
CA TRP A 75 -1.76 -2.23 6.48
C TRP A 75 -0.58 -2.33 7.46
N PRO A 76 0.25 -1.27 7.60
CA PRO A 76 1.43 -1.29 8.47
C PRO A 76 1.09 -1.30 9.96
N ASP A 77 -0.19 -1.13 10.34
CA ASP A 77 -0.67 -1.27 11.72
C ASP A 77 -0.71 -2.73 12.20
N ALA A 78 -0.65 -3.69 11.27
CA ALA A 78 -0.63 -5.11 11.60
C ALA A 78 0.65 -5.48 12.34
N ALA A 79 0.56 -6.40 13.31
CA ALA A 79 1.70 -6.85 14.12
C ALA A 79 2.88 -7.37 13.26
N ASP A 80 2.59 -7.87 12.06
CA ASP A 80 3.57 -8.41 11.12
C ASP A 80 4.50 -7.33 10.54
N ALA A 81 4.05 -6.08 10.37
CA ALA A 81 4.86 -5.01 9.80
C ALA A 81 6.08 -4.67 10.68
N ARG A 82 5.94 -4.75 12.01
CA ARG A 82 7.07 -4.54 12.92
C ARG A 82 8.06 -5.71 12.89
N ARG A 83 7.58 -6.94 12.63
CA ARG A 83 8.46 -8.11 12.50
C ARG A 83 9.32 -8.06 11.25
N THR A 84 8.86 -7.39 10.20
CA THR A 84 9.64 -7.19 8.96
C THR A 84 10.60 -6.00 9.03
N GLY A 85 10.69 -5.31 10.17
CA GLY A 85 11.56 -4.13 10.34
C GLY A 85 11.04 -2.87 9.64
N PHE A 86 9.76 -2.85 9.27
CA PHE A 86 9.12 -1.68 8.70
C PHE A 86 8.81 -0.67 9.81
N ASP A 87 9.40 0.51 9.68
CA ASP A 87 9.21 1.63 10.61
C ASP A 87 8.51 2.77 9.88
N VAL A 88 7.24 2.97 10.21
CA VAL A 88 6.36 3.99 9.62
C VAL A 88 6.97 5.38 9.76
N GLU A 89 7.56 5.72 10.91
CA GLU A 89 8.11 7.04 11.18
C GLU A 89 9.33 7.29 10.29
N ARG A 90 10.26 6.34 10.28
CA ARG A 90 11.45 6.40 9.42
C ARG A 90 11.08 6.54 7.95
N GLU A 91 10.16 5.71 7.46
CA GLU A 91 9.71 5.74 6.06
C GLU A 91 8.98 7.05 5.73
N THR A 92 8.28 7.66 6.69
CA THR A 92 7.61 8.96 6.50
C THR A 92 8.64 10.05 6.28
N TYR A 93 9.70 10.13 7.11
CA TYR A 93 10.77 11.10 6.90
C TYR A 93 11.51 10.87 5.58
N PHE A 94 11.79 9.62 5.20
CA PHE A 94 12.37 9.32 3.89
C PHE A 94 11.47 9.76 2.74
N ARG A 95 10.16 9.53 2.84
CA ARG A 95 9.20 9.96 1.82
C ARG A 95 9.22 11.48 1.66
N ILE A 96 9.18 12.23 2.76
CA ILE A 96 9.26 13.70 2.74
C ILE A 96 10.54 14.17 2.05
N MET A 97 11.68 13.58 2.42
CA MET A 97 12.98 13.91 1.82
C MET A 97 12.97 13.67 0.30
N LEU A 98 12.48 12.52 -0.16
CA LEU A 98 12.48 12.18 -1.58
C LEU A 98 11.53 13.06 -2.40
N VAL A 99 10.33 13.36 -1.88
CA VAL A 99 9.40 14.28 -2.55
C VAL A 99 10.01 15.67 -2.67
N ARG A 100 10.62 16.19 -1.60
CA ARG A 100 11.31 17.50 -1.63
C ARG A 100 12.47 17.49 -2.61
N LYS A 101 13.26 16.41 -2.64
CA LYS A 101 14.38 16.27 -3.57
C LYS A 101 13.92 16.23 -5.03
N ALA A 102 12.84 15.51 -5.33
CA ALA A 102 12.25 15.47 -6.66
C ALA A 102 11.77 16.86 -7.11
N ALA A 103 11.10 17.60 -6.21
CA ALA A 103 10.67 18.97 -6.47
C ALA A 103 11.86 19.94 -6.67
N ALA A 104 12.91 19.82 -5.85
CA ALA A 104 14.12 20.64 -5.97
C ALA A 104 14.90 20.40 -7.28
N LEU A 105 14.74 19.23 -7.89
CA LEU A 105 15.32 18.87 -9.19
C LEU A 105 14.33 19.10 -10.35
N GLU A 106 13.23 19.80 -10.11
CA GLU A 106 12.20 20.13 -11.10
C GLU A 106 11.65 18.90 -11.83
N VAL A 107 11.55 17.76 -11.13
CA VAL A 107 10.95 16.55 -11.67
C VAL A 107 9.43 16.73 -11.71
N HIS A 108 8.91 17.03 -12.89
CA HIS A 108 7.48 17.19 -13.14
C HIS A 108 6.90 15.92 -13.78
N VAL A 109 5.69 15.55 -13.35
CA VAL A 109 4.96 14.40 -13.86
C VAL A 109 3.70 14.91 -14.55
N GLY A 110 3.50 14.52 -15.82
CA GLY A 110 2.29 14.88 -16.57
C GLY A 110 1.04 14.20 -16.02
N GLU A 111 -0.11 14.89 -16.07
CA GLU A 111 -1.39 14.36 -15.56
C GLU A 111 -1.80 13.06 -16.25
N ASP A 112 -1.53 12.92 -17.55
CA ASP A 112 -1.82 11.69 -18.31
C ASP A 112 -1.02 10.50 -17.77
N ALA A 113 0.24 10.71 -17.38
CA ALA A 113 1.08 9.67 -16.79
C ALA A 113 0.57 9.29 -15.39
N VAL A 114 0.11 10.26 -14.60
CA VAL A 114 -0.54 10.00 -13.30
C VAL A 114 -1.81 9.17 -13.49
N ALA A 115 -2.65 9.49 -14.47
CA ALA A 115 -3.88 8.75 -14.76
C ALA A 115 -3.59 7.31 -15.22
N LEU A 116 -2.61 7.13 -16.10
CA LEU A 116 -2.16 5.81 -16.54
C LEU A 116 -1.64 4.98 -15.36
N MET A 117 -0.77 5.55 -14.53
CA MET A 117 -0.21 4.88 -13.36
C MET A 117 -1.30 4.53 -12.33
N ALA A 118 -2.22 5.46 -12.04
CA ALA A 118 -3.36 5.19 -11.17
C ALA A 118 -4.20 4.01 -11.68
N SER A 119 -4.43 3.93 -12.99
CA SER A 119 -5.16 2.81 -13.59
C SER A 119 -4.41 1.48 -13.45
N GLN A 120 -3.07 1.49 -13.59
CA GLN A 120 -2.23 0.30 -13.45
C GLN A 120 -2.22 -0.20 -12.00
N VAL A 121 -2.05 0.72 -11.04
CA VAL A 121 -2.11 0.41 -9.61
C VAL A 121 -3.48 -0.14 -9.20
N MET A 122 -4.56 0.39 -9.75
CA MET A 122 -5.90 -0.13 -9.46
C MET A 122 -6.12 -1.53 -10.06
N ARG A 123 -5.59 -1.80 -11.25
CA ARG A 123 -5.66 -3.13 -11.87
C ARG A 123 -4.82 -4.16 -11.12
N SER A 124 -3.71 -3.78 -10.51
CA SER A 124 -2.86 -4.71 -9.76
C SER A 124 -3.58 -5.30 -8.54
N LEU A 125 -4.50 -4.55 -7.94
CA LEU A 125 -5.32 -5.01 -6.82
C LEU A 125 -6.30 -6.13 -7.16
N ASN A 126 -6.75 -6.21 -8.42
CA ASN A 126 -7.79 -7.16 -8.84
C ASN A 126 -7.34 -8.06 -9.99
N ARG A 127 -6.13 -8.63 -9.89
CA ARG A 127 -5.57 -9.59 -10.87
C ARG A 127 -5.63 -9.08 -12.32
N GLY A 128 -5.40 -7.78 -12.52
CA GLY A 128 -5.44 -7.13 -13.83
C GLY A 128 -6.81 -6.60 -14.25
N GLN A 129 -7.88 -6.89 -13.52
CA GLN A 129 -9.21 -6.37 -13.79
C GLN A 129 -9.38 -4.94 -13.28
N PRO A 130 -10.13 -4.07 -13.99
CA PRO A 130 -10.43 -2.73 -13.52
C PRO A 130 -11.16 -2.76 -12.16
N VAL A 131 -10.72 -1.93 -11.23
CA VAL A 131 -11.43 -1.70 -9.96
C VAL A 131 -12.13 -0.34 -10.03
N PRO A 132 -13.45 -0.27 -9.84
CA PRO A 132 -14.15 1.02 -9.76
C PRO A 132 -13.62 1.87 -8.61
N LEU A 133 -13.43 3.16 -8.85
CA LEU A 133 -12.89 4.09 -7.84
C LEU A 133 -13.78 4.16 -6.59
N ASP A 134 -15.10 4.17 -6.76
CA ASP A 134 -16.06 4.21 -5.64
C ASP A 134 -15.96 2.99 -4.73
N ALA A 135 -15.75 1.81 -5.31
CA ALA A 135 -15.59 0.57 -4.56
C ALA A 135 -14.27 0.59 -3.77
N PHE A 136 -13.19 1.07 -4.39
CA PHE A 136 -11.90 1.23 -3.73
C PHE A 136 -11.95 2.25 -2.60
N GLU A 137 -12.61 3.39 -2.82
CA GLU A 137 -12.80 4.40 -1.79
C GLU A 137 -13.57 3.84 -0.59
N ALA A 138 -14.71 3.20 -0.83
CA ALA A 138 -15.57 2.68 0.23
C ALA A 138 -14.93 1.53 1.02
N GLN A 139 -14.22 0.63 0.34
CA GLN A 139 -13.73 -0.62 0.93
C GLN A 139 -12.29 -0.52 1.45
N VAL A 140 -11.45 0.34 0.86
CA VAL A 140 -10.02 0.40 1.17
C VAL A 140 -9.63 1.73 1.82
N LEU A 141 -10.04 2.87 1.24
CA LEU A 141 -9.58 4.18 1.70
C LEU A 141 -10.31 4.68 2.95
N ARG A 142 -11.65 4.70 2.93
CA ARG A 142 -12.49 5.23 4.03
C ARG A 142 -12.24 4.54 5.37
N PRO A 143 -12.07 3.20 5.46
CA PRO A 143 -11.76 2.53 6.73
C PRO A 143 -10.47 3.01 7.40
N LYS A 144 -9.54 3.58 6.62
CA LYS A 144 -8.28 4.14 7.12
C LYS A 144 -8.27 5.68 7.15
N GLY A 145 -9.42 6.32 6.93
CA GLY A 145 -9.52 7.78 6.91
C GLY A 145 -8.77 8.43 5.74
N LEU A 146 -8.52 7.67 4.68
CA LEU A 146 -7.87 8.15 3.46
C LEU A 146 -8.93 8.63 2.45
N THR A 147 -8.54 9.58 1.61
CA THR A 147 -9.41 10.14 0.56
C THR A 147 -8.90 9.79 -0.84
N PRO A 148 -9.75 9.87 -1.89
CA PRO A 148 -9.30 9.74 -3.27
C PRO A 148 -8.20 10.75 -3.64
N ALA A 149 -8.24 11.96 -3.05
CA ALA A 149 -7.20 12.96 -3.22
C ALA A 149 -5.85 12.53 -2.62
N ASP A 150 -5.85 11.82 -1.49
CA ASP A 150 -4.61 11.23 -0.94
C ASP A 150 -4.04 10.15 -1.87
N PHE A 151 -4.91 9.34 -2.49
CA PHE A 151 -4.47 8.35 -3.48
C PHE A 151 -3.87 9.01 -4.72
N GLN A 152 -4.53 10.03 -5.28
CA GLN A 152 -3.99 10.76 -6.44
C GLN A 152 -2.64 11.43 -6.11
N ARG A 153 -2.52 12.05 -4.91
CA ARG A 153 -1.27 12.63 -4.43
C ARG A 153 -0.18 11.57 -4.29
N PHE A 154 -0.52 10.42 -3.70
CA PHE A 154 0.38 9.27 -3.59
C PHE A 154 0.92 8.84 -4.96
N VAL A 155 0.04 8.61 -5.95
CA VAL A 155 0.45 8.17 -7.29
C VAL A 155 1.36 9.18 -7.96
N ARG A 156 1.03 10.47 -7.88
CA ARG A 156 1.86 11.55 -8.43
C ARG A 156 3.25 11.58 -7.80
N ASN A 157 3.31 11.56 -6.47
CA ASN A 157 4.57 11.59 -5.73
C ASN A 157 5.40 10.32 -5.95
N ASP A 158 4.74 9.16 -6.04
CA ASP A 158 5.43 7.90 -6.30
C ASP A 158 6.06 7.90 -7.69
N LEU A 159 5.33 8.35 -8.71
CA LEU A 159 5.85 8.48 -10.08
C LEU A 159 7.00 9.50 -10.15
N GLY A 160 6.91 10.63 -9.43
CA GLY A 160 7.99 11.61 -9.33
C GLY A 160 9.25 11.05 -8.65
N ILE A 161 9.08 10.26 -7.59
CA ILE A 161 10.20 9.59 -6.90
C ILE A 161 10.82 8.52 -7.79
N GLN A 162 10.02 7.74 -8.51
CA GLN A 162 10.53 6.75 -9.47
C GLN A 162 11.36 7.44 -10.55
N GLN A 163 10.88 8.58 -11.08
CA GLN A 163 11.63 9.37 -12.05
C GLN A 163 12.92 9.93 -11.46
N LEU A 164 12.91 10.41 -10.21
CA LEU A 164 14.11 10.84 -9.50
C LEU A 164 15.14 9.70 -9.36
N ILE A 165 14.69 8.51 -8.96
CA ILE A 165 15.56 7.33 -8.82
C ILE A 165 16.15 6.93 -10.19
N ASN A 166 15.35 6.98 -11.25
CA ASN A 166 15.81 6.71 -12.60
C ASN A 166 16.86 7.74 -13.04
N LEU A 167 16.63 9.04 -12.81
CA LEU A 167 17.58 10.11 -13.12
C LEU A 167 18.90 9.94 -12.36
N ALA A 168 18.83 9.65 -11.05
CA ALA A 168 20.02 9.39 -10.24
C ALA A 168 20.77 8.13 -10.70
N GLY A 169 20.03 7.05 -11.03
CA GLY A 169 20.57 5.78 -11.51
C GLY A 169 21.21 5.85 -12.90
N LEU A 170 20.75 6.77 -13.78
CA LEU A 170 21.33 6.99 -15.10
C LEU A 170 22.77 7.48 -15.02
N SER A 171 23.12 8.30 -14.02
CA SER A 171 24.48 8.80 -13.83
C SER A 171 25.52 7.71 -13.52
N GLY A 172 25.07 6.52 -13.12
CA GLY A 172 25.92 5.36 -12.82
C GLY A 172 26.18 4.42 -14.02
N ARG A 173 25.39 4.50 -15.10
CA ARG A 173 25.64 3.70 -16.31
C ARG A 173 26.27 4.58 -17.37
N LEU A 174 27.57 4.44 -17.56
CA LEU A 174 28.27 4.89 -18.76
C LEU A 174 27.82 4.04 -19.96
N VAL A 175 26.57 4.22 -20.39
CA VAL A 175 26.06 3.61 -21.63
C VAL A 175 26.41 4.54 -22.78
N THR A 176 26.99 3.97 -23.82
CA THR A 176 27.28 4.70 -25.05
C THR A 176 25.97 5.06 -25.76
N PRO A 177 25.92 6.17 -26.53
CA PRO A 177 24.75 6.51 -27.34
C PRO A 177 24.29 5.38 -28.28
N GLN A 178 25.20 4.48 -28.68
CA GLN A 178 24.88 3.29 -29.48
C GLN A 178 24.03 2.27 -28.70
N GLU A 179 24.38 1.97 -27.46
CA GLU A 179 23.61 1.04 -26.62
C GLU A 179 22.21 1.58 -26.28
N VAL A 180 22.10 2.89 -26.03
CA VAL A 180 20.79 3.53 -25.78
C VAL A 180 19.91 3.49 -27.02
N ARG A 181 20.50 3.68 -28.21
CA ARG A 181 19.76 3.66 -29.48
C ARG A 181 19.15 2.29 -29.76
N GLU A 182 19.88 1.21 -29.59
CA GLU A 182 19.34 -0.15 -29.80
C GLU A 182 18.19 -0.47 -28.84
N ILE A 183 18.29 -0.03 -27.58
CA ILE A 183 17.22 -0.20 -26.59
C ILE A 183 16.01 0.64 -26.97
N TYR A 184 16.22 1.91 -27.33
CA TYR A 184 15.16 2.83 -27.71
C TYR A 184 14.43 2.35 -28.96
N GLU A 185 15.15 1.93 -30.00
CA GLU A 185 14.58 1.35 -31.21
C GLU A 185 13.78 0.10 -30.85
N ARG A 186 14.32 -0.84 -30.07
CA ARG A 186 13.59 -2.05 -29.64
C ARG A 186 12.30 -1.75 -28.86
N GLU A 187 12.31 -0.75 -27.98
CA GLU A 187 11.15 -0.41 -27.14
C GLU A 187 10.07 0.40 -27.88
N ASN A 188 10.45 1.14 -28.92
CA ASN A 188 9.53 1.97 -29.71
C ASN A 188 9.23 1.40 -31.10
N GLU A 189 9.78 0.23 -31.43
CA GLU A 189 9.50 -0.46 -32.68
C GLU A 189 8.11 -1.12 -32.61
N GLU A 190 7.16 -0.56 -33.35
CA GLU A 190 5.86 -1.17 -33.56
C GLU A 190 6.01 -2.43 -34.44
N ARG A 191 5.82 -3.61 -33.85
CA ARG A 191 5.86 -4.88 -34.60
C ARG A 191 4.47 -5.46 -34.82
N SER A 192 4.13 -5.67 -36.08
CA SER A 192 2.98 -6.47 -36.50
C SER A 192 3.37 -7.93 -36.58
N VAL A 193 2.92 -8.76 -35.63
CA VAL A 193 3.20 -10.20 -35.61
C VAL A 193 1.97 -10.97 -36.07
N GLN A 194 2.14 -11.86 -37.05
CA GLN A 194 1.13 -12.83 -37.43
C GLN A 194 1.49 -14.17 -36.80
N ALA A 195 0.58 -14.73 -36.01
CA ALA A 195 0.73 -16.05 -35.42
C ALA A 195 -0.25 -17.03 -36.09
N VAL A 196 0.25 -18.21 -36.43
CA VAL A 196 -0.60 -19.33 -36.87
C VAL A 196 -0.62 -20.35 -35.74
N PHE A 197 -1.81 -20.62 -35.21
CA PHE A 197 -2.00 -21.58 -34.13
C PHE A 197 -2.39 -22.93 -34.72
N PHE A 198 -1.60 -23.96 -34.43
CA PHE A 198 -1.91 -25.34 -34.78
C PHE A 198 -2.54 -26.03 -33.58
N SER A 199 -3.80 -26.42 -33.68
CA SER A 199 -4.45 -27.19 -32.63
C SER A 199 -3.96 -28.64 -32.68
N LEU A 200 -3.33 -29.12 -31.60
CA LEU A 200 -2.88 -30.53 -31.50
C LEU A 200 -4.03 -31.52 -31.73
N SER A 201 -5.27 -31.17 -31.40
CA SER A 201 -6.45 -32.01 -31.62
C SER A 201 -6.70 -32.34 -33.11
N ASN A 202 -6.27 -31.49 -34.04
CA ASN A 202 -6.43 -31.72 -35.48
C ASN A 202 -5.48 -32.80 -36.03
N HIS A 203 -4.44 -33.16 -35.28
CA HIS A 203 -3.41 -34.11 -35.72
C HIS A 203 -3.42 -35.43 -34.94
N LEU A 204 -4.35 -35.61 -33.99
CA LEU A 204 -4.46 -36.85 -33.20
C LEU A 204 -4.71 -38.08 -34.08
N ASN A 205 -5.49 -37.93 -35.16
CA ASN A 205 -5.77 -39.03 -36.09
C ASN A 205 -4.56 -39.46 -36.94
N ALA A 206 -3.50 -38.63 -37.00
CA ALA A 206 -2.27 -38.95 -37.71
C ALA A 206 -1.26 -39.70 -36.83
N VAL A 207 -1.50 -39.81 -35.52
CA VAL A 207 -0.60 -40.49 -34.58
C VAL A 207 -0.99 -41.96 -34.47
N ALA A 208 -0.24 -42.83 -35.14
CA ALA A 208 -0.36 -44.28 -35.00
C ALA A 208 0.51 -44.77 -33.82
N ALA A 209 -0.08 -44.89 -32.64
CA ALA A 209 0.58 -45.49 -31.48
C ALA A 209 0.47 -47.02 -31.53
N THR A 210 1.21 -47.65 -32.45
CA THR A 210 1.21 -49.12 -32.54
C THR A 210 1.87 -49.75 -31.31
N PRO A 211 1.52 -50.99 -30.94
CA PRO A 211 2.10 -51.66 -29.78
C PRO A 211 3.63 -51.75 -29.83
N GLU A 212 4.22 -51.89 -31.03
CA GLU A 212 5.67 -51.97 -31.21
C GLU A 212 6.36 -50.63 -30.92
N LEU A 213 5.78 -49.52 -31.39
CA LEU A 213 6.30 -48.18 -31.12
C LEU A 213 6.20 -47.81 -29.64
N ILE A 214 5.13 -48.23 -28.96
CA ILE A 214 4.96 -48.03 -27.52
C ILE A 214 6.01 -48.83 -26.74
N ALA A 215 6.24 -50.09 -27.10
CA ALA A 215 7.26 -50.92 -26.47
C ALA A 215 8.66 -50.32 -26.67
N GLN A 216 8.98 -49.86 -27.88
CA GLN A 216 10.27 -49.25 -28.20
C GLN A 216 10.51 -47.93 -27.45
N PHE A 217 9.47 -47.09 -27.32
CA PHE A 217 9.50 -45.88 -26.48
C PHE A 217 9.75 -46.23 -25.01
N TYR A 218 8.98 -47.16 -24.45
CA TYR A 218 9.14 -47.61 -23.07
C TYR A 218 10.56 -48.12 -22.77
N THR A 219 11.13 -48.94 -23.66
CA THR A 219 12.50 -49.45 -23.49
C THR A 219 13.54 -48.32 -23.55
N ASN A 220 13.38 -47.36 -24.45
CA ASN A 220 14.32 -46.23 -24.59
C ASN A 220 14.29 -45.26 -23.40
N GLN A 221 13.19 -45.18 -22.64
CA GLN A 221 13.08 -44.31 -21.46
C GLN A 221 12.89 -45.08 -20.15
N LEU A 222 13.39 -46.32 -20.07
CA LEU A 222 13.33 -47.16 -18.87
C LEU A 222 13.82 -46.46 -17.58
N ALA A 223 14.76 -45.52 -17.71
CA ALA A 223 15.25 -44.70 -16.60
C ALA A 223 14.16 -43.81 -15.95
N ASN A 224 13.22 -43.29 -16.75
CA ASN A 224 12.12 -42.43 -16.29
C ASN A 224 10.98 -43.22 -15.62
N TYR A 225 10.91 -44.53 -15.87
CA TYR A 225 9.89 -45.44 -15.33
C TYR A 225 10.40 -46.25 -14.13
N ARG A 226 11.59 -45.96 -13.62
CA ARG A 226 12.10 -46.58 -12.40
C ARG A 226 11.24 -46.15 -11.21
N ILE A 227 10.71 -47.14 -10.51
CA ILE A 227 10.06 -46.92 -9.22
C ILE A 227 11.17 -46.48 -8.24
N PRO A 228 10.96 -45.42 -7.44
CA PRO A 228 11.93 -45.03 -6.41
C PRO A 228 12.29 -46.22 -5.52
N GLU A 229 13.56 -46.31 -5.12
CA GLU A 229 13.98 -47.34 -4.18
C GLU A 229 13.12 -47.29 -2.92
N ARG A 230 12.50 -48.43 -2.60
CA ARG A 230 11.73 -48.61 -1.38
C ARG A 230 12.61 -49.34 -0.38
N VAL A 231 12.91 -48.69 0.73
CA VAL A 231 13.64 -49.30 1.84
C VAL A 231 12.69 -49.48 3.01
N GLN A 232 12.65 -50.67 3.60
CA GLN A 232 11.99 -50.88 4.89
C GLN A 232 12.94 -50.40 5.99
N VAL A 233 12.53 -49.39 6.73
CA VAL A 233 13.27 -48.85 7.87
C VAL A 233 12.48 -49.05 9.15
N SER A 234 13.10 -49.72 10.11
CA SER A 234 12.66 -49.76 11.50
C SER A 234 13.26 -48.57 12.23
N TYR A 235 12.43 -47.69 12.78
CA TYR A 235 12.89 -46.55 13.57
C TYR A 235 12.27 -46.56 14.97
N VAL A 236 13.04 -46.10 15.95
CA VAL A 236 12.56 -45.84 17.31
C VAL A 236 12.56 -44.33 17.50
N LYS A 237 11.38 -43.74 17.69
CA LYS A 237 11.22 -42.30 17.91
C LYS A 237 11.36 -41.99 19.41
N PHE A 238 12.42 -41.31 19.79
CA PHE A 238 12.54 -40.75 21.14
C PHE A 238 11.80 -39.41 21.22
N GLY A 239 10.89 -39.28 22.19
CA GLY A 239 10.28 -38.00 22.53
C GLY A 239 11.30 -37.12 23.27
N LEU A 240 11.45 -35.86 22.85
CA LEU A 240 12.33 -34.85 23.47
C LEU A 240 12.01 -34.56 24.95
N SER A 241 10.89 -35.05 25.48
CA SER A 241 10.33 -34.65 26.77
C SER A 241 10.73 -35.51 27.96
N ASN A 242 11.34 -36.69 27.77
CA ASN A 242 11.43 -37.66 28.87
C ASN A 242 12.49 -37.31 29.92
N TYR A 243 13.47 -36.47 29.56
CA TYR A 243 14.63 -36.14 30.42
C TYR A 243 14.80 -34.62 30.61
N LEU A 244 13.89 -33.80 30.08
CA LEU A 244 14.02 -32.33 30.11
C LEU A 244 13.95 -31.80 31.54
N ALA A 245 13.07 -32.37 32.38
CA ALA A 245 13.00 -32.04 33.80
C ALA A 245 14.23 -32.47 34.61
N GLN A 246 14.94 -33.53 34.18
CA GLN A 246 16.19 -33.97 34.82
C GLN A 246 17.40 -33.13 34.36
N ALA A 247 17.42 -32.72 33.09
CA ALA A 247 18.42 -31.81 32.55
C ALA A 247 18.33 -30.40 33.17
N GLU A 248 17.12 -29.88 33.41
CA GLU A 248 16.91 -28.59 34.10
C GLU A 248 17.38 -28.61 35.57
N GLN A 249 17.33 -29.76 36.24
CA GLN A 249 17.83 -29.92 37.61
C GLN A 249 19.35 -29.96 37.72
N GLU A 250 20.07 -30.46 36.71
CA GLU A 250 21.55 -30.43 36.69
C GLU A 250 22.12 -29.07 36.27
N LEU A 251 21.31 -28.22 35.63
CA LEU A 251 21.71 -26.89 35.14
C LEU A 251 21.49 -25.75 36.15
N ALA A 252 20.85 -26.01 37.30
CA ALA A 252 20.59 -25.05 38.38
C ALA A 252 21.63 -25.15 39.50
#